data_AF-A0A419T4G7-F1
#
_entry.id   AF-A0A419T4G7-F1
#
_cell.length_a   1.000
_cell.length_b   1.000
_cell.length_c   1.000
_cell.angle_alpha   90.00
_cell.angle_beta   90.00
_cell.angle_gamma   90.00
#
_symmetry.space_group_name_H-M   'P 1'
#
loop_
_entity.id
_entity.type
_entity.pdbx_description
1 polymer ?
#
loop_
_entity_poly.entity_id
_entity_poly.type
_entity_poly.pdbx_seq_one_letter_code
_entity_poly.pdbx_strand_id
1 'polypeptide(L)'
;MKIFNSKVQRILQVYKNNKVNDTKGKTKSNKTDKLSLSSKAKEYQIAMNALKKAPDVRKEKVERIKREIELGTYEVNSGKIAEKMLDMNRFDKKA
;
A
#
# COMPACT_ATOMS: atom_id res chain seq x y z
N MET A 1 39.83 -15.31 70.82
CA MET A 1 38.56 -15.82 70.27
C MET A 1 38.40 -15.26 68.85
N LYS A 2 38.48 -16.07 67.79
CA LYS A 2 38.36 -15.62 66.39
C LYS A 2 36.97 -15.99 65.87
N ILE A 3 36.14 -14.98 65.58
CA ILE A 3 34.77 -15.19 65.08
C ILE A 3 34.84 -15.36 63.57
N PHE A 4 34.67 -16.58 63.07
CA PHE A 4 34.62 -16.83 61.62
C PHE A 4 33.24 -16.43 61.07
N ASN A 5 33.22 -15.35 60.27
CA ASN A 5 31.99 -14.80 59.69
C ASN A 5 31.69 -15.39 58.30
N SER A 6 31.45 -16.70 58.25
CA SER A 6 31.09 -17.44 57.03
C SER A 6 29.71 -17.05 56.47
N LYS A 7 28.86 -16.45 57.31
CA LYS A 7 27.54 -15.95 56.92
C LYS A 7 27.65 -14.74 55.98
N VAL A 8 28.60 -13.83 56.24
CA VAL A 8 28.86 -12.68 55.36
C VAL A 8 29.38 -13.11 53.99
N GLN A 9 30.24 -14.14 53.92
CA GLN A 9 30.71 -14.68 52.65
C GLN A 9 29.57 -15.28 51.80
N ARG A 10 28.62 -15.97 52.45
CA ARG A 10 27.44 -16.54 51.78
C ARG A 10 26.51 -15.45 51.24
N ILE A 11 26.33 -14.36 52.00
CA ILE A 11 25.52 -13.20 51.56
C ILE A 11 26.16 -12.49 50.36
N LEU A 12 27.49 -12.33 50.36
CA LEU A 12 28.22 -11.75 49.23
C LEU A 12 28.11 -12.61 47.95
N GLN A 13 28.08 -13.93 48.07
CA GLN A 13 27.86 -14.84 46.94
C GLN A 13 26.45 -14.71 46.35
N VAL A 14 25.42 -14.61 47.19
CA VAL A 14 24.04 -14.39 46.73
C VAL A 14 23.92 -13.03 46.03
N TYR A 15 24.55 -11.99 46.57
CA TYR A 15 24.54 -10.65 45.96
C TYR A 15 25.24 -10.62 44.59
N LYS A 16 26.34 -11.38 44.44
CA LYS A 16 27.06 -11.52 43.17
C LYS A 16 26.29 -12.34 42.13
N ASN A 17 25.48 -13.31 42.57
CA ASN A 17 24.65 -14.14 41.70
C ASN A 17 23.31 -13.49 41.33
N ASN A 18 22.91 -12.41 42.01
CA ASN A 18 21.73 -11.60 41.68
C ASN A 18 22.02 -10.54 40.58
N LYS A 19 23.19 -10.60 39.94
CA LYS A 19 23.47 -9.85 38.72
C LYS A 19 22.67 -10.52 37.60
N VAL A 20 21.53 -9.91 37.28
CA VAL A 20 20.58 -10.23 36.21
C VAL A 20 21.26 -10.93 35.04
N ASN A 21 21.23 -12.26 35.05
CA ASN A 21 21.51 -13.11 33.90
C ASN A 21 20.16 -13.65 33.43
N ASP A 22 19.37 -12.79 32.81
CA ASP A 22 18.13 -13.17 32.14
C ASP A 22 17.74 -12.04 31.19
N THR A 23 17.61 -12.20 29.89
CA THR A 23 17.73 -13.36 29.01
C THR A 23 18.31 -12.78 27.72
N LYS A 24 19.21 -13.49 27.03
CA LYS A 24 19.36 -13.29 25.58
C LYS A 24 17.94 -13.39 25.05
N GLY A 25 17.39 -12.26 24.61
CA GLY A 25 15.99 -12.16 24.26
C GLY A 25 15.65 -13.36 23.40
N LYS A 26 14.84 -14.28 23.95
CA LYS A 26 14.01 -15.10 23.10
C LYS A 26 13.24 -14.06 22.32
N THR A 27 13.71 -13.77 21.10
CA THR A 27 12.91 -13.14 20.08
C THR A 27 11.71 -14.05 20.01
N LYS A 28 10.66 -13.68 20.75
CA LYS A 28 9.31 -14.10 20.44
C LYS A 28 9.26 -13.80 18.96
N SER A 29 9.27 -14.86 18.17
CA SER A 29 8.85 -14.79 16.79
C SER A 29 7.43 -14.26 16.90
N ASN A 30 7.32 -12.93 16.94
CA ASN A 30 6.11 -12.24 16.61
C ASN A 30 5.87 -12.78 15.22
N LYS A 31 4.93 -13.72 15.10
CA LYS A 31 4.34 -14.08 13.82
C LYS A 31 3.83 -12.75 13.31
N THR A 32 4.65 -12.07 12.52
CA THR A 32 4.26 -10.90 11.79
C THR A 32 3.20 -11.39 10.84
N ASP A 33 2.02 -10.79 10.92
CA ASP A 33 0.96 -11.11 9.97
C ASP A 33 1.53 -10.91 8.58
N LYS A 34 1.62 -12.01 7.83
CA LYS A 34 2.14 -12.01 6.47
C LYS A 34 0.98 -11.62 5.56
N LEU A 35 1.00 -10.38 5.10
CA LEU A 35 0.12 -9.93 4.02
C LEU A 35 0.54 -10.65 2.72
N SER A 36 -0.28 -11.60 2.27
CA SER A 36 -0.12 -12.26 0.97
C SER A 36 -1.16 -11.74 0.01
N LEU A 37 -0.76 -10.86 -0.93
CA LEU A 37 -1.62 -10.46 -2.03
C LEU A 37 -1.72 -11.61 -3.05
N SER A 38 -2.93 -11.89 -3.51
CA SER A 38 -3.15 -12.78 -4.65
C SER A 38 -2.42 -12.25 -5.89
N SER A 39 -2.04 -13.14 -6.80
CA SER A 39 -1.42 -12.78 -8.09
C SER A 39 -2.25 -11.72 -8.84
N LYS A 40 -3.57 -11.96 -8.92
CA LYS A 40 -4.53 -11.03 -9.53
C LYS A 40 -4.55 -9.65 -8.86
N ALA A 41 -4.43 -9.58 -7.53
CA ALA A 41 -4.38 -8.30 -6.82
C ALA A 41 -3.10 -7.51 -7.17
N LYS A 42 -1.97 -8.19 -7.32
CA LYS A 42 -0.70 -7.56 -7.75
C LYS A 42 -0.80 -7.02 -9.17
N GLU A 43 -1.36 -7.81 -10.09
CA GLU A 43 -1.59 -7.39 -11.48
C GLU A 43 -2.51 -6.17 -11.56
N TYR A 44 -3.60 -6.16 -10.78
CA TYR A 44 -4.51 -5.02 -10.70
C TYR A 44 -3.82 -3.77 -10.16
N GLN A 45 -2.97 -3.91 -9.14
CA GLN A 45 -2.20 -2.79 -8.60
C GLN A 45 -1.23 -2.21 -9.64
N ILE A 46 -0.57 -3.05 -10.43
CA ILE A 46 0.30 -2.62 -11.54
C ILE A 46 -0.52 -1.85 -12.58
N ALA A 47 -1.68 -2.38 -12.98
CA ALA A 47 -2.56 -1.73 -13.95
C ALA A 47 -3.06 -0.36 -13.45
N MET A 48 -3.45 -0.26 -12.18
CA MET A 48 -3.85 1.03 -11.59
C MET A 48 -2.70 2.03 -11.51
N ASN A 49 -1.50 1.57 -11.17
CA ASN A 49 -0.33 2.43 -11.14
C ASN A 49 0.04 2.93 -12.55
N ALA A 50 -0.12 2.08 -13.58
CA ALA A 50 0.08 2.47 -14.97
C ALA A 50 -0.97 3.50 -15.42
N LEU A 51 -2.25 3.30 -15.05
CA LEU A 51 -3.32 4.25 -15.34
C LEU A 51 -3.06 5.62 -14.70
N LYS A 52 -2.61 5.66 -13.44
CA LYS A 52 -2.26 6.91 -12.74
C LYS A 52 -1.07 7.65 -13.34
N LYS A 53 -0.15 6.92 -14.00
CA LYS A 53 1.01 7.50 -14.69
C LYS A 53 0.68 7.98 -16.10
N ALA A 54 -0.45 7.54 -16.66
CA ALA A 54 -0.88 8.00 -17.97
C ALA A 54 -1.21 9.49 -17.92
N PRO A 55 -0.90 10.26 -18.97
CA PRO A 55 -1.21 11.68 -19.01
C PRO A 55 -2.73 11.89 -19.04
N ASP A 56 -3.21 12.85 -18.24
CA ASP A 56 -4.62 13.24 -18.19
C ASP A 56 -5.15 13.63 -19.57
N VAL A 57 -4.29 14.25 -20.40
CA VAL A 57 -4.63 14.68 -21.74
C VAL A 57 -3.95 13.81 -22.78
N ARG A 58 -4.77 13.12 -23.59
CA ARG A 58 -4.32 12.40 -24.79
C ARG A 58 -4.07 13.38 -25.95
N LYS A 59 -2.92 14.06 -25.93
CA LYS A 59 -2.55 15.11 -26.90
C LYS A 59 -2.78 14.70 -28.36
N GLU A 60 -2.36 13.49 -28.75
CA GLU A 60 -2.54 12.97 -30.11
C GLU A 60 -4.01 12.97 -30.56
N LYS A 61 -4.94 12.55 -29.67
CA LYS A 61 -6.37 12.54 -29.97
C LYS A 61 -6.90 13.96 -30.14
N VAL A 62 -6.45 14.89 -29.30
CA VAL A 62 -6.86 16.30 -29.36
C VAL A 62 -6.39 16.92 -30.68
N GLU A 63 -5.12 16.76 -31.02
CA GLU A 63 -4.55 17.32 -32.26
C GLU A 63 -5.19 16.72 -33.51
N ARG A 64 -5.52 15.42 -33.52
CA ARG A 64 -6.26 14.82 -34.64
C ARG A 64 -7.63 15.45 -34.82
N ILE A 65 -8.41 15.57 -33.74
CA ILE A 65 -9.76 16.15 -33.81
C ILE A 65 -9.70 17.62 -34.22
N LYS A 66 -8.73 18.39 -33.71
CA LYS A 66 -8.52 19.79 -34.14
C LYS A 66 -8.32 19.88 -35.64
N ARG A 67 -7.44 19.05 -36.22
CA ARG A 67 -7.22 19.03 -37.67
C ARG A 67 -8.46 18.64 -38.45
N GLU A 68 -9.23 17.65 -37.99
CA GLU A 68 -10.50 17.26 -38.63
C GLU A 68 -11.50 18.43 -38.64
N ILE A 69 -11.53 19.22 -37.57
CA ILE A 69 -12.37 20.42 -37.48
C ILE A 69 -11.87 21.52 -38.42
N GLU A 70 -10.56 21.80 -38.43
CA GLU A 70 -9.94 22.81 -39.31
C GLU A 70 -10.13 22.47 -40.80
N LEU A 71 -10.03 21.19 -41.16
CA LEU A 71 -10.24 20.71 -42.52
C LEU A 71 -11.73 20.56 -42.88
N GLY A 72 -12.65 20.77 -41.95
CA GLY A 72 -14.09 20.60 -42.14
C GLY A 72 -14.52 19.14 -42.35
N THR A 73 -13.66 18.18 -42.06
CA THR A 73 -13.94 16.73 -42.20
C THR A 73 -14.47 16.09 -40.92
N TYR A 74 -14.58 16.86 -39.83
CA TYR A 74 -15.18 16.39 -38.58
C TYR A 74 -16.69 16.19 -38.73
N GLU A 75 -17.14 14.94 -38.72
CA GLU A 75 -18.56 14.59 -38.80
C GLU A 75 -19.21 14.54 -37.41
N VAL A 76 -20.25 15.34 -37.23
CA VAL A 76 -21.07 15.34 -36.00
C VAL A 76 -22.13 14.25 -36.10
N ASN A 77 -21.94 13.15 -35.38
CA ASN A 77 -22.91 12.06 -35.32
C ASN A 77 -23.96 12.31 -34.22
N SER A 78 -25.19 12.67 -34.62
CA SER A 78 -26.32 12.94 -33.72
C SER A 78 -26.70 11.74 -32.85
N GLY A 79 -26.60 10.52 -33.38
CA GLY A 79 -26.87 9.28 -32.64
C GLY A 79 -25.90 9.08 -31.47
N LYS A 80 -24.60 9.30 -31.69
CA LYS A 80 -23.57 9.24 -30.63
C LYS A 80 -23.78 10.31 -29.55
N ILE A 81 -24.29 11.48 -29.93
CA ILE A 81 -24.61 12.54 -28.97
C ILE A 81 -25.77 12.09 -28.07
N ALA A 82 -26.86 11.61 -28.67
CA ALA A 82 -28.02 11.12 -27.91
C ALA A 82 -27.65 9.94 -27.01
N GLU A 83 -26.87 8.98 -27.51
CA GLU A 83 -26.34 7.86 -26.71
C GLU A 83 -25.55 8.37 -25.49
N LYS A 84 -24.66 9.35 -25.67
CA LYS A 84 -23.87 9.89 -24.56
C LYS A 84 -24.70 10.70 -23.56
N MET A 85 -25.72 11.43 -24.02
CA MET A 85 -26.68 12.10 -23.13
C MET A 85 -27.42 11.09 -22.26
N LEU A 86 -27.85 9.97 -22.84
CA LEU A 86 -28.52 8.90 -22.12
C LEU A 86 -27.58 8.17 -21.15
N ASP A 87 -26.34 7.88 -21.56
CA ASP A 87 -25.32 7.27 -20.72
C ASP A 87 -25.02 8.11 -19.47
N MET A 88 -24.88 9.44 -19.61
CA MET A 88 -24.61 10.33 -18.48
C MET A 88 -25.68 10.23 -17.39
N ASN A 89 -26.95 10.15 -17.76
CA ASN A 89 -28.06 10.02 -16.81
C ASN A 89 -28.14 8.65 -16.13
N ARG A 90 -27.48 7.60 -16.66
CA ARG A 90 -27.49 6.25 -16.06
C ARG A 90 -26.53 6.11 -14.88
N PHE A 91 -25.54 7.00 -14.75
CA PHE A 91 -24.57 6.96 -13.66
C PHE A 91 -25.12 7.53 -12.34
N ASP A 92 -26.13 8.41 -12.40
CA ASP A 92 -26.73 9.05 -11.22
C ASP A 92 -27.63 8.11 -10.39
N LYS A 93 -27.95 6.90 -10.90
CA LYS A 93 -28.86 5.95 -10.24
C LYS A 93 -28.17 4.83 -9.43
N LYS A 94 -26.88 4.98 -9.13
CA LYS A 94 -26.16 4.10 -8.18
C LYS A 94 -25.68 4.92 -6.98
N ALA A 95 -26.64 5.34 -6.17
CA ALA A 95 -26.48 5.64 -4.75
C ALA A 95 -27.57 4.87 -4.00
#